data_AF-A0A7S4V1K2-F1
#
_entry.id   AF-A0A7S4V1K2-F1
#
_cell.length_a   1.000
_cell.length_b   1.000
_cell.length_c   1.000
_cell.angle_alpha   90.00
_cell.angle_beta   90.00
_cell.angle_gamma   90.00
#
_symmetry.space_group_name_H-M   'P 1'
#
loop_
_entity.id
_entity.type
_entity.pdbx_description
1 polymer ?
#
loop_
_entity_poly.entity_id
_entity_poly.type
_entity_poly.pdbx_seq_one_letter_code
_entity_poly.pdbx_strand_id
1 'polypeptide(L)'
;FLCDESNVSSEKKDHVSSHMVLVHREVTAKSREFRTIMKRQYFVTPKNYIDFISVFRELLRSNIKKNDSVTSRLNGGLTKLAEAADAVDRMQVELREKKVTVDGKTSEVEELIEVIQQKTKIATESSEEASKKQEAAESQAKIIAQEKAKADSALM
;
A
#
# COMPACT_ATOMS: atom_id res chain seq x y z
N PHE A 1 -17.51 -42.00 20.27
CA PHE A 1 -18.13 -40.65 20.28
C PHE A 1 -17.32 -39.61 19.51
N LEU A 2 -16.01 -39.79 19.30
CA LEU A 2 -15.16 -38.89 18.47
C LEU A 2 -15.01 -39.34 17.00
N CYS A 3 -15.67 -40.44 16.59
CA CYS A 3 -15.55 -40.96 15.24
C CYS A 3 -15.96 -39.93 14.19
N ASP A 4 -17.06 -39.20 14.47
CA ASP A 4 -17.63 -38.16 13.59
C ASP A 4 -16.77 -36.89 13.46
N GLU A 5 -15.75 -36.70 14.31
CA GLU A 5 -14.91 -35.50 14.30
C GLU A 5 -13.73 -35.68 13.33
N SER A 6 -13.86 -35.25 12.09
CA SER A 6 -12.82 -35.39 11.04
C SER A 6 -11.54 -34.58 11.32
N ASN A 7 -11.62 -33.53 12.14
CA ASN A 7 -10.52 -32.59 12.43
C ASN A 7 -9.46 -33.15 13.39
N VAL A 8 -9.62 -34.37 13.91
CA VAL A 8 -8.71 -35.00 14.88
C VAL A 8 -8.12 -36.26 14.26
N SER A 9 -6.79 -36.44 14.33
CA SER A 9 -6.12 -37.66 13.90
C SER A 9 -6.61 -38.89 14.66
N SER A 10 -6.66 -40.05 14.00
CA SER A 10 -7.13 -41.32 14.59
C SER A 10 -6.40 -41.67 15.89
N GLU A 11 -5.07 -41.55 15.91
CA GLU A 11 -4.25 -41.82 17.10
C GLU A 11 -4.66 -40.95 18.31
N LYS A 12 -4.93 -39.66 18.06
CA LYS A 12 -5.36 -38.73 19.12
C LYS A 12 -6.76 -39.07 19.63
N LYS A 13 -7.66 -39.58 18.77
CA LYS A 13 -9.02 -39.99 19.17
C LYS A 13 -8.98 -41.14 20.18
N ASP A 14 -8.08 -42.10 20.00
CA ASP A 14 -7.94 -43.26 20.88
C ASP A 14 -7.36 -42.85 22.24
N HIS A 15 -6.36 -41.99 22.25
CA HIS A 15 -5.80 -41.43 23.47
C HIS A 15 -6.83 -40.61 24.26
N VAL A 16 -7.60 -39.75 23.60
CA VAL A 16 -8.64 -38.96 24.26
C VAL A 16 -9.75 -39.86 24.82
N SER A 17 -10.16 -40.88 24.07
CA SER A 17 -11.17 -41.84 24.53
C SER A 17 -10.70 -42.61 25.76
N SER A 18 -9.44 -43.07 25.75
CA SER A 18 -8.82 -43.76 26.90
C SER A 18 -8.71 -42.83 28.13
N HIS A 19 -8.34 -41.57 27.91
CA HIS A 19 -8.24 -40.59 28.98
C HIS A 19 -9.60 -40.24 29.59
N MET A 20 -10.67 -40.12 28.78
CA MET A 20 -12.01 -39.89 29.32
C MET A 20 -12.50 -41.03 30.21
N VAL A 21 -12.21 -42.28 29.83
CA VAL A 21 -12.52 -43.45 30.68
C VAL A 21 -11.74 -43.39 32.00
N LEU A 22 -10.45 -43.02 31.95
CA LEU A 22 -9.62 -42.84 33.13
C LEU A 22 -10.23 -41.78 34.07
N VAL A 23 -10.55 -40.59 33.56
CA VAL A 23 -11.12 -39.50 34.35
C VAL A 23 -12.44 -39.91 35.00
N HIS A 24 -13.32 -40.61 34.28
CA HIS A 24 -14.57 -41.09 34.86
C HIS A 24 -14.34 -42.05 36.03
N ARG A 25 -13.40 -43.00 35.89
CA ARG A 25 -13.01 -43.93 36.96
C ARG A 25 -12.44 -43.18 38.18
N GLU A 26 -11.59 -42.20 37.95
CA GLU A 26 -11.01 -41.37 39.02
C GLU A 26 -12.08 -40.59 39.77
N VAL A 27 -13.04 -39.97 39.08
CA VAL A 27 -14.16 -39.25 39.73
C VAL A 27 -15.02 -40.21 40.57
N THR A 28 -15.22 -41.45 40.13
CA THR A 28 -15.90 -42.49 40.95
C THR A 28 -15.07 -42.90 42.18
N ALA A 29 -13.75 -42.96 42.07
CA ALA A 29 -12.88 -43.22 43.22
C ALA A 29 -12.92 -42.05 44.21
N LYS A 30 -12.81 -40.82 43.72
CA LYS A 30 -12.84 -39.60 44.52
C LYS A 30 -14.21 -39.34 45.17
N SER A 31 -15.31 -39.74 44.55
CA SER A 31 -16.63 -39.60 45.19
C SER A 31 -16.75 -40.49 46.45
N ARG A 32 -16.10 -41.66 46.47
CA ARG A 32 -16.03 -42.52 47.66
C ARG A 32 -15.16 -41.90 48.75
N GLU A 33 -14.00 -41.36 48.38
CA GLU A 33 -13.11 -40.65 49.32
C GLU A 33 -13.82 -39.43 49.93
N PHE A 34 -14.49 -38.63 49.09
CA PHE A 34 -15.23 -37.45 49.51
C PHE A 34 -16.35 -37.79 50.51
N ARG A 35 -17.04 -38.91 50.31
CA ARG A 35 -18.02 -39.44 51.28
C ARG A 35 -17.38 -39.72 52.63
N THR A 36 -16.16 -40.25 52.66
CA THR A 36 -15.46 -40.57 53.92
C THR A 36 -15.06 -39.31 54.68
N ILE A 37 -14.49 -38.33 53.98
CA ILE A 37 -13.91 -37.10 54.58
C ILE A 37 -15.02 -36.10 54.95
N MET A 38 -15.88 -35.76 53.99
CA MET A 38 -16.87 -34.69 54.14
C MET A 38 -18.25 -35.21 54.56
N LYS A 39 -18.41 -36.53 54.70
CA LYS A 39 -19.70 -37.20 55.01
C LYS A 39 -20.83 -36.89 54.02
N ARG A 40 -20.50 -36.35 52.84
CA ARG A 40 -21.45 -35.99 51.78
C ARG A 40 -21.41 -37.00 50.64
N GLN A 41 -22.56 -37.54 50.26
CA GLN A 41 -22.66 -38.47 49.14
C GLN A 41 -22.72 -37.73 47.80
N TYR A 42 -21.85 -38.12 46.87
CA TYR A 42 -21.92 -37.76 45.46
C TYR A 42 -22.12 -39.03 44.64
N PHE A 43 -23.13 -39.02 43.77
CA PHE A 43 -23.44 -40.13 42.90
C PHE A 43 -22.89 -39.85 41.50
N VAL A 44 -22.02 -40.74 41.03
CA VAL A 44 -21.47 -40.70 39.68
C VAL A 44 -22.28 -41.69 38.86
N THR A 45 -23.10 -41.20 37.95
CA THR A 45 -23.97 -42.03 37.11
C THR A 45 -23.44 -42.11 35.67
N PRO A 46 -23.81 -43.14 34.89
CA PRO A 46 -23.50 -43.19 33.47
C PRO A 46 -24.01 -41.97 32.69
N LYS A 47 -25.14 -41.37 33.12
CA LYS A 47 -25.65 -40.13 32.55
C LYS A 47 -24.65 -38.98 32.67
N ASN A 48 -24.02 -38.81 33.84
CA ASN A 48 -22.99 -37.78 34.01
C ASN A 48 -21.82 -37.95 33.04
N TYR A 49 -21.46 -39.19 32.68
CA TYR A 49 -20.41 -39.46 31.71
C TYR A 49 -20.80 -39.08 30.28
N ILE A 50 -22.03 -39.40 29.89
CA ILE A 50 -22.57 -39.05 28.56
C ILE A 50 -22.69 -37.53 28.42
N ASP A 51 -23.17 -36.84 29.46
CA ASP A 51 -23.26 -35.39 29.49
C ASP A 51 -21.87 -34.74 29.40
N PHE A 52 -20.88 -35.27 30.15
CA PHE A 52 -19.49 -34.84 30.06
C PHE A 52 -18.91 -34.98 28.65
N ILE A 53 -19.12 -36.13 28.00
CA ILE A 53 -18.71 -36.36 26.61
C ILE A 53 -19.36 -35.34 25.67
N SER A 54 -20.64 -35.06 25.86
CA SER A 54 -21.39 -34.15 25.00
C SER A 54 -20.86 -32.72 25.12
N VAL A 55 -20.65 -32.24 26.34
CA VAL A 55 -20.04 -30.92 26.63
C VAL A 55 -18.63 -30.82 26.04
N PHE A 56 -17.82 -31.87 26.17
CA PHE A 56 -16.49 -31.88 25.59
C PHE A 56 -16.52 -31.75 24.06
N ARG A 57 -17.43 -32.47 23.38
CA ARG A 57 -17.58 -32.36 21.91
C ARG A 57 -17.98 -30.96 21.49
N GLU A 58 -18.92 -30.33 22.19
CA GLU A 58 -19.35 -28.96 21.90
C GLU A 58 -18.19 -27.95 22.09
N LEU A 59 -17.46 -28.09 23.20
CA LEU A 59 -16.28 -27.27 23.46
C LEU A 59 -15.19 -27.47 22.40
N LEU A 60 -14.93 -28.71 22.00
CA LEU A 60 -13.95 -29.03 20.96
C LEU A 60 -14.31 -28.33 19.64
N ARG A 61 -15.55 -28.49 19.17
CA ARG A 61 -16.04 -27.85 17.94
C ARG A 61 -15.98 -26.33 18.01
N SER A 62 -16.39 -25.76 19.14
CA SER A 62 -16.34 -24.31 19.38
C SER A 62 -14.90 -23.77 19.31
N ASN A 63 -13.96 -24.45 19.95
CA ASN A 63 -12.55 -24.04 19.93
C ASN A 63 -11.90 -24.21 18.55
N ILE A 64 -12.19 -25.30 17.84
CA ILE A 64 -11.72 -25.49 16.46
C ILE A 64 -12.22 -24.35 15.58
N LYS A 65 -13.53 -24.07 15.60
CA LYS A 65 -14.12 -22.96 14.82
C LYS A 65 -13.49 -21.61 15.14
N LYS A 66 -13.20 -21.34 16.42
CA LYS A 66 -12.51 -20.11 16.83
C LYS A 66 -11.09 -20.06 16.24
N ASN A 67 -10.35 -21.16 16.33
CA ASN A 67 -8.99 -21.24 15.80
C ASN A 67 -8.97 -21.07 14.27
N ASP A 68 -9.90 -21.71 13.56
CA ASP A 68 -10.02 -21.59 12.11
C ASP A 68 -10.34 -20.16 11.68
N SER A 69 -11.22 -19.47 12.42
CA SER A 69 -11.53 -18.06 12.17
C SER A 69 -10.30 -17.16 12.34
N VAL A 70 -9.53 -17.35 13.42
CA VAL A 70 -8.30 -16.60 13.66
C VAL A 70 -7.25 -16.89 12.57
N THR A 71 -7.09 -18.16 12.21
CA THR A 71 -6.16 -18.60 11.16
C THR A 71 -6.53 -18.03 9.81
N SER A 72 -7.81 -18.09 9.43
CA SER A 72 -8.32 -17.51 8.18
C SER A 72 -8.08 -16.00 8.12
N ARG A 73 -8.36 -15.27 9.21
CA ARG A 73 -8.10 -13.83 9.29
C ARG A 73 -6.62 -13.51 9.16
N LEU A 74 -5.75 -14.29 9.80
CA LEU A 74 -4.30 -14.12 9.71
C LEU A 74 -3.80 -14.35 8.30
N ASN A 75 -4.23 -15.46 7.66
CA ASN A 75 -3.88 -15.77 6.27
C ASN A 75 -4.32 -14.67 5.32
N GLY A 76 -5.56 -14.18 5.44
CA GLY A 76 -6.04 -13.05 4.64
C GLY A 76 -5.24 -11.76 4.87
N GLY A 77 -4.77 -11.52 6.10
CA GLY A 77 -3.87 -10.41 6.40
C GLY A 77 -2.50 -10.56 5.74
N LEU A 78 -1.91 -11.75 5.83
CA LEU A 78 -0.62 -12.06 5.19
C LEU A 78 -0.68 -11.93 3.66
N THR A 79 -1.73 -12.41 3.03
CA THR A 79 -1.93 -12.26 1.57
C THR A 79 -1.95 -10.79 1.18
N LYS A 80 -2.72 -9.95 1.89
CA LYS A 80 -2.78 -8.51 1.62
C LYS A 80 -1.44 -7.82 1.82
N LEU A 81 -0.66 -8.22 2.82
CA LEU A 81 0.68 -7.68 3.05
C LEU A 81 1.63 -8.04 1.91
N ALA A 82 1.57 -9.28 1.40
CA ALA A 82 2.34 -9.70 0.24
C ALA A 82 1.94 -8.90 -1.02
N GLU A 83 0.64 -8.76 -1.29
CA GLU A 83 0.14 -7.96 -2.42
C GLU A 83 0.58 -6.49 -2.34
N ALA A 84 0.57 -5.91 -1.13
CA ALA A 84 1.01 -4.54 -0.90
C ALA A 84 2.53 -4.40 -1.13
N ALA A 85 3.33 -5.36 -0.66
CA ALA A 85 4.77 -5.37 -0.90
C ALA A 85 5.08 -5.41 -2.41
N ASP A 86 4.45 -6.32 -3.15
CA ASP A 86 4.60 -6.42 -4.60
C ASP A 86 4.16 -5.13 -5.33
N ALA A 87 3.09 -4.48 -4.85
CA ALA A 87 2.62 -3.21 -5.41
C ALA A 87 3.62 -2.07 -5.18
N VAL A 88 4.24 -2.01 -4.00
CA VAL A 88 5.29 -1.04 -3.68
C VAL A 88 6.52 -1.25 -4.57
N ASP A 89 6.95 -2.50 -4.75
CA ASP A 89 8.10 -2.83 -5.61
C ASP A 89 7.86 -2.40 -7.06
N ARG A 90 6.66 -2.67 -7.60
CA ARG A 90 6.27 -2.19 -8.94
C ARG A 90 6.28 -0.67 -9.04
N MET A 91 5.69 0.03 -8.07
CA MET A 91 5.68 1.50 -8.04
C MET A 91 7.09 2.09 -7.96
N GLN A 92 8.01 1.46 -7.23
CA GLN A 92 9.40 1.91 -7.15
C GLN A 92 10.15 1.77 -8.48
N VAL A 93 9.85 0.75 -9.27
CA VAL A 93 10.41 0.59 -10.63
C VAL A 93 9.89 1.69 -11.54
N GLU A 94 8.57 1.88 -11.61
CA GLU A 94 7.97 2.93 -12.45
C GLU A 94 8.45 4.34 -12.07
N LEU A 95 8.60 4.61 -10.77
CA LEU A 95 9.06 5.91 -10.28
C LEU A 95 10.49 6.20 -10.72
N ARG A 96 11.37 5.18 -10.73
CA ARG A 96 12.75 5.34 -11.22
C ARG A 96 12.79 5.67 -12.70
N GLU A 97 12.00 4.97 -13.52
CA GLU A 97 11.92 5.23 -14.97
C GLU A 97 11.38 6.63 -15.28
N LYS A 98 10.29 7.02 -14.60
CA LYS A 98 9.69 8.34 -14.74
C LYS A 98 10.66 9.44 -14.30
N LYS A 99 11.43 9.23 -13.24
CA LYS A 99 12.42 10.19 -12.76
C LYS A 99 13.47 10.49 -13.83
N VAL A 100 14.04 9.47 -14.46
CA VAL A 100 15.02 9.65 -15.55
C VAL A 100 14.42 10.46 -16.72
N THR A 101 13.17 10.16 -17.07
CA THR A 101 12.48 10.88 -18.15
C THR A 101 12.24 12.35 -17.81
N VAL A 102 11.86 12.65 -16.56
CA VAL A 102 11.65 14.02 -16.09
C VAL A 102 12.97 14.78 -16.07
N ASP A 103 14.01 14.21 -15.48
CA ASP A 103 15.33 14.85 -15.40
C ASP A 103 15.88 15.18 -16.80
N GLY A 104 15.73 14.27 -17.77
CA GLY A 104 16.11 14.51 -19.17
C GLY A 104 15.34 15.64 -19.83
N LYS A 105 14.00 15.65 -19.69
CA LYS A 105 13.16 16.72 -20.25
C LYS A 105 13.41 18.07 -19.58
N THR A 106 13.71 18.07 -18.27
CA THR A 106 14.09 19.30 -17.57
C THR A 106 15.37 19.88 -18.15
N SER A 107 16.39 19.06 -18.42
CA SER A 107 17.62 19.49 -19.09
C SER A 107 17.35 20.07 -20.48
N GLU A 108 16.52 19.41 -21.30
CA GLU A 108 16.15 19.91 -22.63
C GLU A 108 15.44 21.27 -22.56
N VAL A 109 14.56 21.46 -21.57
CA VAL A 109 13.85 22.74 -21.35
C VAL A 109 14.82 23.82 -20.89
N GLU A 110 15.77 23.51 -20.00
CA GLU A 110 16.81 24.44 -19.56
C GLU A 110 17.67 24.92 -20.74
N GLU A 111 18.14 24.02 -21.60
CA GLU A 111 18.88 24.36 -22.82
C GLU A 111 18.04 25.24 -23.77
N LEU A 112 16.76 24.89 -23.96
CA LEU A 112 15.87 25.68 -24.82
C LEU A 112 15.67 27.11 -24.28
N ILE A 113 15.57 27.26 -22.96
CA ILE A 113 15.46 28.58 -22.31
C ILE A 113 16.72 29.41 -22.59
N GLU A 114 17.91 28.84 -22.48
CA GLU A 114 19.16 29.55 -22.80
C GLU A 114 19.21 30.03 -24.25
N VAL A 115 18.83 29.16 -25.20
CA VAL A 115 18.79 29.51 -26.63
C VAL A 115 17.78 30.62 -26.90
N ILE A 116 16.61 30.57 -26.26
CA ILE A 116 15.60 31.64 -26.38
C ILE A 116 16.17 32.95 -25.83
N GLN A 117 16.78 32.95 -24.66
CA GLN A 117 17.38 34.15 -24.07
C GLN A 117 18.45 34.76 -24.98
N GLN A 118 19.32 33.94 -25.57
CA GLN A 118 20.33 34.41 -26.54
C GLN A 118 19.67 35.02 -27.78
N LYS A 119 18.70 34.32 -28.39
CA LYS A 119 17.99 34.82 -29.58
C LYS A 119 17.21 36.10 -29.30
N THR A 120 16.56 36.20 -28.14
CA THR A 120 15.84 37.41 -27.73
C THR A 120 16.81 38.58 -27.58
N LYS A 121 17.98 38.37 -26.97
CA LYS A 121 19.01 39.42 -26.84
C LYS A 121 19.50 39.92 -28.21
N ILE A 122 19.79 39.02 -29.14
CA ILE A 122 20.20 39.38 -30.51
C ILE A 122 19.08 40.14 -31.23
N ALA A 123 17.83 39.68 -31.09
CA ALA A 123 16.68 40.34 -31.70
C ALA A 123 16.46 41.75 -31.14
N THR A 124 16.62 41.96 -29.82
CA THR A 124 16.53 43.29 -29.21
C THR A 124 17.65 44.21 -29.69
N GLU A 125 18.89 43.75 -29.74
CA GLU A 125 20.03 44.52 -30.24
C GLU A 125 19.83 44.92 -31.71
N SER A 126 19.40 43.97 -32.56
CA SER A 126 19.11 44.23 -33.97
C SER A 126 17.94 45.20 -34.15
N SER A 127 16.91 45.13 -33.31
CA SER A 127 15.76 46.05 -33.33
C SER A 127 16.18 47.46 -32.94
N GLU A 128 17.01 47.60 -31.90
CA GLU A 128 17.56 48.89 -31.48
C GLU A 128 18.46 49.50 -32.57
N GLU A 129 19.29 48.69 -33.24
CA GLU A 129 20.13 49.15 -34.34
C GLU A 129 19.30 49.60 -35.56
N ALA A 130 18.25 48.86 -35.89
CA ALA A 130 17.32 49.23 -36.95
C ALA A 130 16.61 50.56 -36.63
N SER A 131 16.14 50.75 -35.39
CA SER A 131 15.52 52.02 -34.95
C SER A 131 16.47 53.20 -35.09
N LYS A 132 17.74 53.05 -34.63
CA LYS A 132 18.76 54.10 -34.78
C LYS A 132 19.05 54.44 -36.24
N LYS A 133 19.16 53.43 -37.11
CA LYS A 133 19.36 53.64 -38.55
C LYS A 133 18.17 54.32 -39.20
N GLN A 134 16.95 53.99 -38.77
CA GLN A 134 15.74 54.62 -39.26
C GLN A 134 15.65 56.10 -38.85
N GLU A 135 15.91 56.43 -37.59
CA GLU A 135 15.98 57.82 -37.10
C GLU A 135 17.06 58.63 -37.85
N ALA A 136 18.24 58.03 -38.07
CA ALA A 136 19.31 58.65 -38.84
C ALA A 136 18.87 58.89 -40.30
N ALA A 137 18.26 57.91 -40.97
CA ALA A 137 17.76 58.05 -42.33
C ALA A 137 16.66 59.13 -42.45
N GLU A 138 15.75 59.22 -41.47
CA GLU A 138 14.74 60.27 -41.41
C GLU A 138 15.35 61.66 -41.23
N SER A 139 16.37 61.79 -40.38
CA SER A 139 17.10 63.06 -40.21
C SER A 139 17.83 63.47 -41.50
N GLN A 140 18.50 62.51 -42.14
CA GLN A 140 19.20 62.72 -43.41
C GLN A 140 18.22 63.10 -44.52
N ALA A 141 17.05 62.44 -44.60
CA ALA A 141 16.00 62.76 -45.55
C ALA A 141 15.45 64.18 -45.36
N LYS A 142 15.26 64.63 -44.11
CA LYS A 142 14.88 66.02 -43.80
C LYS A 142 15.94 67.02 -44.26
N ILE A 143 17.23 66.74 -44.03
CA ILE A 143 18.33 67.60 -44.48
C ILE A 143 18.37 67.65 -46.01
N ILE A 144 18.29 66.51 -46.69
CA ILE A 144 18.26 66.45 -48.16
C ILE A 144 17.07 67.23 -48.71
N ALA A 145 15.88 67.11 -48.10
CA ALA A 145 14.71 67.87 -48.52
C ALA A 145 14.89 69.39 -48.35
N GLN A 146 15.51 69.83 -47.25
CA GLN A 146 15.83 71.24 -47.02
C GLN A 146 16.88 71.77 -48.00
N GLU A 147 17.97 71.03 -48.23
CA GLU A 147 19.01 71.40 -49.19
C GLU A 147 18.48 71.41 -50.63
N LYS A 148 17.62 70.45 -50.99
CA LYS A 148 16.93 70.46 -52.29
C LYS A 148 16.04 71.69 -52.44
N ALA A 149 15.25 72.05 -51.43
CA ALA A 149 14.41 73.24 -51.47
C ALA A 149 15.24 74.54 -51.60
N LYS A 150 16.39 74.62 -50.92
CA LYS A 150 17.33 75.73 -51.09
C LYS A 150 17.93 75.78 -52.50
N ALA A 151 18.37 74.65 -53.04
CA ALA A 151 18.92 74.56 -54.39
C ALA A 151 17.88 74.94 -55.46
N ASP A 152 16.63 74.49 -55.31
CA ASP A 152 15.53 74.85 -56.21
C ASP A 152 15.19 76.35 -56.13
N SER A 153 15.33 76.98 -54.94
CA SER A 153 15.13 78.43 -54.78
C SER A 153 16.27 79.30 -55.32
N ALA A 154 17.49 78.76 -55.42
CA ALA A 154 18.66 79.48 -55.95
C ALA A 154 18.78 79.40 -57.48
N LEU A 155 17.96 78.55 -58.12
CA LEU A 155 17.83 78.41 -59.57
C LEU A 155 16.68 79.24 -60.17
N MET A 156 15.90 79.95 -59.35
CA MET A 156 14.95 81.01 -59.75
C MET A 156 15.55 82.39 -59.53
#